data_AF-A0A8R1ED87-F1
#
_entry.id   AF-A0A8R1ED87-F1
#
_cell.length_a   1.000
_cell.length_b   1.000
_cell.length_c   1.000
_cell.angle_alpha   90.00
_cell.angle_beta   90.00
_cell.angle_gamma   90.00
#
_symmetry.space_group_name_H-M   'P 1'
#
loop_
_entity.id
_entity.type
_entity.pdbx_description
1 polymer ?
#
loop_
_entity_poly.entity_id
_entity_poly.type
_entity_poly.pdbx_seq_one_letter_code
_entity_poly.pdbx_strand_id
1 'polypeptide(L)'
;NLTTTDDTVIQELAQAGVGNVFGTDIIIATLMTAPRSVYSWDIVAYRFGDKLFFEKRNTRDILNPVETLTVSETSAEPPSFDGNGINNAKDLATEAFYINQNFRRQVVKRNEEGYKLKNARAPFEDEEAEECGTGYKYRKWNLGNGIDGKPVELVCRTEFDGVIMGAGNDVQTLTIKAFNEWDSTQAGGVDWRTKLDVQKGAVMATEIKNNSAKVAKWTLQALLAGTDTMKIGYVSRNNPRSTQNHSILNTQYVKPTEFASNIALNMDNCWGILRCVID
;
A
#
# COMPACT_ATOMS: atom_id res chain seq x y z
N ASN A 1 0.36 -5.64 12.06
CA ASN A 1 0.27 -4.29 11.47
C ASN A 1 -0.38 -3.37 12.48
N LEU A 2 0.42 -2.56 13.18
CA LEU A 2 -0.01 -1.75 14.33
C LEU A 2 -0.96 -0.63 13.87
N THR A 3 -2.01 -0.41 14.64
CA THR A 3 -3.02 0.65 14.50
C THR A 3 -2.43 2.04 14.79
N THR A 4 -3.17 3.11 14.51
CA THR A 4 -2.72 4.49 14.75
C THR A 4 -2.66 4.80 16.25
N THR A 5 -3.69 4.42 17.01
CA THR A 5 -3.78 4.74 18.44
C THR A 5 -2.89 3.87 19.31
N ASP A 6 -2.49 2.69 18.85
CA ASP A 6 -1.58 1.80 19.59
C ASP A 6 -0.10 2.10 19.27
N ASP A 7 0.18 3.06 18.38
CA ASP A 7 1.52 3.50 18.02
C ASP A 7 2.07 4.52 19.04
N THR A 8 3.07 4.08 19.81
CA THR A 8 3.71 4.88 20.87
C THR A 8 4.36 6.15 20.33
N VAL A 9 4.93 6.13 19.13
CA VAL A 9 5.54 7.32 18.53
C VAL A 9 4.46 8.31 18.11
N ILE A 10 3.34 7.84 17.56
CA ILE A 10 2.19 8.72 17.28
C ILE A 10 1.66 9.34 18.57
N GLN A 11 1.56 8.57 19.65
CA GLN A 11 1.13 9.09 20.96
C GLN A 11 2.08 10.19 21.48
N GLU A 12 3.39 9.96 21.41
CA GLU A 12 4.40 10.96 21.80
C GLU A 12 4.32 12.24 20.95
N LEU A 13 4.23 12.09 19.62
CA LEU A 13 4.09 13.22 18.69
C LEU A 13 2.79 14.00 18.93
N ALA A 14 1.71 13.29 19.26
CA ALA A 14 0.45 13.91 19.64
C ALA A 14 0.59 14.67 20.96
N GLN A 15 1.19 14.09 22.00
CA GLN A 15 1.39 14.77 23.30
C GLN A 15 2.28 16.00 23.16
N ALA A 16 3.32 15.94 22.33
CA ALA A 16 4.21 17.04 22.02
C ALA A 16 3.58 18.14 21.12
N GLY A 17 2.34 17.94 20.64
CA GLY A 17 1.64 18.93 19.82
C GLY A 17 2.23 19.10 18.43
N VAL A 18 2.86 18.06 17.87
CA VAL A 18 3.52 18.12 16.56
C VAL A 18 2.52 18.30 15.40
N GLY A 19 1.28 17.86 15.60
CA GLY A 19 0.16 18.08 14.69
C GLY A 19 -1.17 17.81 15.39
N ASN A 20 -2.25 17.81 14.61
CA ASN A 20 -3.63 17.63 15.11
C ASN A 20 -4.45 16.60 14.33
N VAL A 21 -3.91 16.03 13.26
CA VAL A 21 -4.50 14.89 12.56
C VAL A 21 -3.47 13.77 12.49
N PHE A 22 -3.85 12.55 12.86
CA PHE A 22 -2.96 11.40 12.95
C PHE A 22 -3.50 10.19 12.19
N GLY A 23 -2.63 9.45 11.52
CA GLY A 23 -2.99 8.24 10.80
C GLY A 23 -1.79 7.45 10.29
N THR A 24 -2.06 6.31 9.66
CA THR A 24 -1.06 5.52 8.92
C THR A 24 -1.25 5.71 7.42
N ASP A 25 -0.19 5.49 6.66
CA ASP A 25 -0.18 5.67 5.20
C ASP A 25 -1.28 4.86 4.50
N ILE A 26 -1.56 3.62 4.93
CA ILE A 26 -2.62 2.80 4.34
C ILE A 26 -4.02 3.38 4.59
N ILE A 27 -4.25 3.97 5.77
CA ILE A 27 -5.51 4.64 6.12
C ILE A 27 -5.66 5.92 5.29
N ILE A 28 -4.63 6.76 5.27
CA ILE A 28 -4.63 8.01 4.51
C ILE A 28 -4.77 7.74 3.01
N ALA A 29 -4.05 6.75 2.48
CA ALA A 29 -4.16 6.34 1.08
C ALA A 29 -5.56 5.83 0.73
N THR A 30 -6.24 5.13 1.66
CA THR A 30 -7.61 4.67 1.47
C THR A 30 -8.59 5.85 1.38
N LEU A 31 -8.47 6.84 2.28
CA LEU A 31 -9.29 8.06 2.20
C LEU A 31 -9.05 8.84 0.90
N MET A 32 -7.78 9.03 0.52
CA MET A 32 -7.39 9.72 -0.72
C MET A 32 -7.84 9.00 -2.01
N THR A 33 -8.10 7.69 -1.94
CA THR A 33 -8.51 6.87 -3.09
C THR A 33 -9.96 6.41 -3.03
N ALA A 34 -10.74 6.93 -2.08
CA ALA A 34 -12.14 6.59 -1.91
C ALA A 34 -12.93 6.57 -3.23
N PRO A 35 -12.79 7.53 -4.17
CA PRO A 35 -13.54 7.52 -5.43
C PRO A 35 -13.23 6.36 -6.39
N ARG A 36 -12.15 5.61 -6.16
CA ARG A 36 -11.74 4.48 -7.00
C ARG A 36 -12.20 3.13 -6.44
N SER A 37 -12.62 3.09 -5.18
CA SER A 37 -13.03 1.87 -4.50
C SER A 37 -14.41 1.42 -4.96
N VAL A 38 -14.58 0.11 -5.14
CA VAL A 38 -15.86 -0.54 -5.44
C VAL A 38 -16.30 -1.38 -4.26
N TYR A 39 -15.36 -2.10 -3.64
CA TYR A 39 -15.65 -2.89 -2.45
C TYR A 39 -15.76 -2.00 -1.21
N SER A 40 -16.56 -2.46 -0.25
CA SER A 40 -16.82 -1.75 0.99
C SER A 40 -15.60 -1.77 1.92
N TRP A 41 -15.38 -0.65 2.58
CA TRP A 41 -14.38 -0.46 3.63
C TRP A 41 -14.91 0.57 4.63
N ASP A 42 -14.34 0.58 5.83
CA ASP A 42 -14.64 1.58 6.83
C ASP A 42 -13.40 1.99 7.61
N ILE A 43 -13.39 3.25 8.07
CA ILE A 43 -12.35 3.86 8.89
C ILE A 43 -13.04 4.51 10.08
N VAL A 44 -12.48 4.33 11.26
CA VAL A 44 -12.95 4.95 12.50
C VAL A 44 -12.19 6.25 12.71
N ALA A 45 -12.88 7.31 13.09
CA ALA A 45 -12.26 8.59 13.43
C ALA A 45 -12.49 8.90 14.91
N TYR A 46 -11.42 8.96 15.71
CA TYR A 46 -11.47 9.33 17.11
C TYR A 46 -11.07 10.80 17.27
N ARG A 47 -11.90 11.57 17.96
CA ARG A 47 -11.62 12.98 18.27
C ARG A 47 -11.41 13.16 19.77
N PHE A 48 -10.24 13.63 20.16
CA PHE A 48 -9.88 13.96 21.54
C PHE A 48 -9.48 15.43 21.61
N GLY A 49 -10.41 16.29 22.05
CA GLY A 49 -10.23 17.74 22.01
C GLY A 49 -10.09 18.25 20.58
N ASP A 50 -8.93 18.84 20.27
CA ASP A 50 -8.57 19.36 18.96
C ASP A 50 -7.80 18.37 18.08
N LYS A 51 -7.59 17.13 18.54
CA LYS A 51 -6.85 16.09 17.81
C LYS A 51 -7.79 15.05 17.21
N LEU A 52 -7.53 14.68 15.96
CA LEU A 52 -8.23 13.67 15.19
C LEU A 52 -7.30 12.49 14.89
N PHE A 53 -7.75 11.28 15.16
CA PHE A 53 -7.01 10.04 14.87
C PHE A 53 -7.85 9.18 13.94
N PHE A 54 -7.33 8.89 12.74
CA PHE A 54 -7.94 7.92 11.84
C PHE A 54 -7.40 6.53 12.14
N GLU A 55 -8.32 5.58 12.29
CA GLU A 55 -8.06 4.24 12.77
C GLU A 55 -8.74 3.19 11.90
N LYS A 56 -8.10 2.03 11.77
CA LYS A 56 -8.71 0.84 11.15
C LYS A 56 -9.30 -0.04 12.25
N ARG A 57 -10.46 -0.67 12.01
CA ARG A 57 -11.04 -1.62 12.98
C ARG A 57 -10.12 -2.82 13.18
N ASN A 58 -9.98 -3.25 14.42
CA ASN A 58 -9.39 -4.56 14.69
C ASN A 58 -10.43 -5.64 14.36
N THR A 59 -10.23 -6.38 13.28
CA THR A 59 -11.16 -7.42 12.81
C THR A 59 -10.69 -8.79 13.25
N ARG A 60 -11.63 -9.70 13.55
CA ARG A 60 -11.31 -11.13 13.76
C ARG A 60 -10.98 -11.85 12.45
N ASP A 61 -11.38 -11.27 11.32
CA ASP A 61 -11.03 -11.76 9.98
C ASP A 61 -9.55 -11.53 9.67
N ILE A 62 -9.00 -12.39 8.81
CA ILE A 62 -7.57 -12.43 8.45
C ILE A 62 -7.07 -11.09 7.91
N LEU A 63 -7.91 -10.31 7.23
CA LEU A 63 -7.54 -9.01 6.66
C LEU A 63 -8.65 -7.98 6.89
N ASN A 64 -8.30 -6.85 7.48
CA ASN A 64 -9.15 -5.66 7.51
C ASN A 64 -9.33 -5.12 6.07
N PRO A 65 -10.54 -4.74 5.63
CA PRO A 65 -10.81 -4.22 4.28
C PRO A 65 -9.87 -3.10 3.80
N VAL A 66 -9.42 -2.22 4.70
CA VAL A 66 -8.45 -1.15 4.43
C VAL A 66 -7.10 -1.72 3.96
N GLU A 67 -6.68 -2.83 4.56
CA GLU A 67 -5.40 -3.51 4.32
C GLU A 67 -5.49 -4.60 3.26
N THR A 68 -6.70 -5.05 2.95
CA THR A 68 -6.97 -6.08 1.96
C THR A 68 -6.45 -5.67 0.59
N LEU A 69 -5.65 -6.55 -0.02
CA LEU A 69 -5.18 -6.42 -1.39
C LEU A 69 -6.24 -7.01 -2.33
N THR A 70 -7.21 -6.19 -2.71
CA THR A 70 -8.30 -6.58 -3.61
C THR A 70 -7.76 -7.01 -4.99
N VAL A 71 -8.43 -7.95 -5.64
CA VAL A 71 -8.00 -8.51 -6.93
C VAL A 71 -9.10 -8.32 -7.95
N SER A 72 -8.80 -7.63 -9.05
CA SER A 72 -9.76 -7.37 -10.13
C SER A 72 -11.01 -6.60 -9.66
N GLU A 73 -10.90 -5.81 -8.58
CA GLU A 73 -12.01 -5.05 -7.98
C GLU A 73 -12.67 -4.07 -8.97
N THR A 74 -11.88 -3.46 -9.84
CA THR A 74 -12.35 -2.45 -10.81
C THR A 74 -12.39 -2.99 -12.23
N SER A 75 -12.38 -4.32 -12.40
CA SER A 75 -12.61 -4.94 -13.70
C SER A 75 -14.06 -4.75 -14.14
N ALA A 76 -14.37 -5.09 -15.40
CA ALA A 76 -15.74 -5.03 -15.90
C ALA A 76 -16.67 -6.04 -15.21
N GLU A 77 -16.11 -7.20 -14.82
CA GLU A 77 -16.80 -8.25 -14.08
C GLU A 77 -15.95 -8.62 -12.85
N PRO A 78 -16.09 -7.89 -11.73
CA PRO A 78 -15.32 -8.15 -10.53
C PRO A 78 -15.67 -9.52 -9.92
N PRO A 79 -14.71 -10.22 -9.29
CA PRO A 79 -15.00 -11.45 -8.56
C PRO A 79 -16.06 -11.23 -7.48
N SER A 80 -16.99 -12.18 -7.36
CA SER A 80 -18.00 -12.17 -6.28
C SER A 80 -17.39 -12.61 -4.96
N PHE A 81 -17.90 -12.06 -3.85
CA PHE A 81 -17.55 -12.54 -2.50
C PHE A 81 -18.16 -13.91 -2.18
N ASP A 82 -19.35 -14.19 -2.72
CA ASP A 82 -20.09 -15.45 -2.50
C ASP A 82 -19.79 -16.51 -3.58
N GLY A 83 -18.73 -16.30 -4.36
CA GLY A 83 -18.31 -17.23 -5.40
C GLY A 83 -17.83 -18.56 -4.80
N ASN A 84 -18.16 -19.67 -5.47
CA ASN A 84 -17.62 -20.98 -5.09
C ASN A 84 -16.19 -21.17 -5.61
N GLY A 85 -15.34 -21.84 -4.82
CA GLY A 85 -13.97 -22.17 -5.20
C GLY A 85 -12.98 -21.00 -5.04
N ILE A 86 -11.74 -21.22 -5.48
CA ILE A 86 -10.55 -20.41 -5.18
C ILE A 86 -10.49 -19.02 -5.85
N ASN A 87 -11.50 -18.66 -6.64
CA ASN A 87 -11.54 -17.43 -7.44
C ASN A 87 -12.61 -16.43 -6.94
N ASN A 88 -13.12 -16.61 -5.72
CA ASN A 88 -13.93 -15.58 -5.07
C ASN A 88 -13.06 -14.44 -4.54
N ALA A 89 -13.66 -13.26 -4.32
CA ALA A 89 -12.94 -12.05 -3.93
C ALA A 89 -12.13 -12.22 -2.62
N LYS A 90 -12.66 -12.99 -1.65
CA LYS A 90 -12.01 -13.21 -0.35
C LYS A 90 -10.76 -14.07 -0.46
N ASP A 91 -10.85 -15.18 -1.18
CA ASP A 91 -9.73 -16.11 -1.36
C ASP A 91 -8.64 -15.50 -2.24
N LEU A 92 -9.03 -14.80 -3.31
CA LEU A 92 -8.08 -14.06 -4.14
C LEU A 92 -7.34 -12.98 -3.37
N ALA A 93 -8.02 -12.24 -2.49
CA ALA A 93 -7.37 -11.22 -1.68
C ALA A 93 -6.43 -11.82 -0.63
N THR A 94 -6.80 -12.96 -0.05
CA THR A 94 -5.94 -13.71 0.89
C THR A 94 -4.68 -14.23 0.17
N GLU A 95 -4.84 -14.80 -1.03
CA GLU A 95 -3.71 -15.20 -1.87
C GLU A 95 -2.82 -14.02 -2.24
N ALA A 96 -3.39 -12.90 -2.68
CA ALA A 96 -2.65 -11.69 -3.04
C ALA A 96 -1.86 -11.12 -1.87
N PHE A 97 -2.40 -11.19 -0.65
CA PHE A 97 -1.68 -10.85 0.57
C PHE A 97 -0.44 -11.71 0.76
N TYR A 98 -0.57 -13.04 0.72
CA TYR A 98 0.58 -13.94 0.86
C TYR A 98 1.62 -13.75 -0.25
N ILE A 99 1.18 -13.55 -1.50
CA ILE A 99 2.06 -13.23 -2.63
C ILE A 99 2.86 -11.96 -2.33
N ASN A 100 2.22 -10.89 -1.85
CA ASN A 100 2.92 -9.64 -1.55
C ASN A 100 3.90 -9.80 -0.37
N GLN A 101 3.50 -10.49 0.70
CA GLN A 101 4.38 -10.75 1.85
C GLN A 101 5.61 -11.58 1.48
N ASN A 102 5.44 -12.60 0.64
CA ASN A 102 6.54 -13.44 0.17
C ASN A 102 7.43 -12.67 -0.82
N PHE A 103 6.83 -11.99 -1.80
CA PHE A 103 7.57 -11.25 -2.83
C PHE A 103 8.46 -10.17 -2.21
N ARG A 104 7.94 -9.34 -1.29
CA ARG A 104 8.72 -8.26 -0.64
C ARG A 104 9.96 -8.79 0.07
N ARG A 105 9.87 -9.97 0.69
CA ARG A 105 10.98 -10.62 1.41
C ARG A 105 11.93 -11.35 0.47
N GLN A 106 11.43 -11.91 -0.62
CA GLN A 106 12.20 -12.71 -1.56
C GLN A 106 13.10 -11.85 -2.45
N VAL A 107 12.69 -10.61 -2.78
CA VAL A 107 13.43 -9.75 -3.71
C VAL A 107 14.44 -8.81 -3.06
N VAL A 108 14.68 -8.97 -1.75
CA VAL A 108 15.69 -8.25 -0.98
C VAL A 108 16.80 -9.21 -0.54
N LYS A 109 18.02 -8.68 -0.37
CA LYS A 109 19.13 -9.46 0.20
C LYS A 109 18.93 -9.59 1.71
N ARG A 110 19.01 -10.83 2.21
CA ARG A 110 18.78 -11.15 3.64
C ARG A 110 20.01 -11.73 4.35
N ASN A 111 21.08 -11.93 3.60
CA ASN A 111 22.35 -12.50 4.06
C ASN A 111 23.44 -11.44 4.25
N GLU A 112 23.08 -10.16 4.12
CA GLU A 112 23.96 -9.00 4.30
C GLU A 112 23.37 -8.09 5.39
N GLU A 113 24.19 -7.26 6.03
CA GLU A 113 23.69 -6.27 6.98
C GLU A 113 22.77 -5.26 6.28
N GLY A 114 21.57 -5.08 6.83
CA GLY A 114 20.57 -4.16 6.26
C GLY A 114 20.93 -2.69 6.48
N TYR A 115 20.32 -1.81 5.68
CA TYR A 115 20.39 -0.37 5.89
C TYR A 115 19.63 0.02 7.16
N LYS A 116 20.34 0.65 8.10
CA LYS A 116 19.79 1.09 9.40
C LYS A 116 19.42 2.57 9.37
N LEU A 117 18.21 2.88 9.81
CA LEU A 117 17.80 4.24 10.11
C LEU A 117 18.41 4.71 11.43
N LYS A 118 18.23 6.00 11.75
CA LYS A 118 18.67 6.59 13.03
C LYS A 118 18.23 5.75 14.24
N ASN A 119 16.97 5.29 14.21
CA ASN A 119 16.47 4.28 15.14
C ASN A 119 16.48 2.95 14.41
N ALA A 120 17.33 2.02 14.86
CA ALA A 120 17.57 0.76 14.17
C ALA A 120 16.38 -0.21 14.25
N ARG A 121 15.60 -0.15 15.34
CA ARG A 121 14.40 -0.98 15.55
C ARG A 121 13.12 -0.19 15.34
N ALA A 122 12.09 -0.87 14.85
CA ALA A 122 10.77 -0.27 14.84
C ALA A 122 10.27 -0.07 16.28
N PRO A 123 9.52 1.01 16.57
CA PRO A 123 9.13 1.36 17.94
C PRO A 123 8.15 0.39 18.60
N PHE A 124 7.69 -0.62 17.86
CA PHE A 124 6.73 -1.64 18.27
C PHE A 124 7.24 -3.06 17.98
N GLU A 125 8.50 -3.21 17.60
CA GLU A 125 9.13 -4.53 17.56
C GLU A 125 9.41 -5.00 18.99
N ASP A 126 9.00 -6.25 19.28
CA ASP A 126 9.44 -6.95 20.48
C ASP A 126 10.96 -7.12 20.44
N GLU A 127 11.64 -6.96 21.57
CA GLU A 127 13.09 -7.06 21.64
C GLU A 127 13.61 -8.42 21.15
N GLU A 128 12.80 -9.46 21.32
CA GLU A 128 13.09 -10.85 20.93
C GLU A 128 12.69 -11.18 19.48
N ALA A 129 11.98 -10.29 18.78
CA ALA A 129 11.52 -10.55 17.42
C ALA A 129 12.64 -10.39 16.37
N GLU A 130 12.58 -11.20 15.30
CA GLU A 130 13.37 -10.97 14.09
C GLU A 130 13.03 -9.61 13.46
N GLU A 131 14.05 -8.94 12.88
CA GLU A 131 13.90 -7.64 12.22
C GLU A 131 12.79 -7.69 11.15
N CYS A 132 11.83 -6.75 11.20
CA CYS A 132 10.63 -6.73 10.34
C CYS A 132 10.97 -6.52 8.84
N GLY A 133 12.17 -6.00 8.55
CA GLY A 133 12.63 -5.69 7.20
C GLY A 133 11.84 -4.53 6.55
N THR A 134 11.22 -3.67 7.37
CA THR A 134 10.48 -2.47 6.95
C THR A 134 11.02 -1.26 7.69
N GLY A 135 11.28 -0.18 6.97
CA GLY A 135 11.63 1.11 7.56
C GLY A 135 10.39 1.99 7.73
N TYR A 136 10.28 2.66 8.89
CA TYR A 136 9.17 3.56 9.19
C TYR A 136 9.64 5.02 9.23
N LYS A 137 8.87 5.91 8.60
CA LYS A 137 9.08 7.37 8.64
C LYS A 137 7.81 8.05 9.15
N TYR A 138 7.93 8.86 10.20
CA TYR A 138 6.85 9.74 10.67
C TYR A 138 7.01 11.10 9.99
N ARG A 139 6.03 11.47 9.17
CA ARG A 139 6.11 12.65 8.30
C ARG A 139 4.96 13.60 8.62
N LYS A 140 5.23 14.90 8.50
CA LYS A 140 4.27 15.97 8.75
C LYS A 140 3.94 16.72 7.47
N TRP A 141 2.67 17.03 7.27
CA TRP A 141 2.16 17.91 6.22
C TRP A 141 1.28 19.00 6.83
N ASN A 142 1.45 20.23 6.33
CA ASN A 142 0.52 21.32 6.59
C ASN A 142 -0.53 21.32 5.47
N LEU A 143 -1.80 21.16 5.85
CA LEU A 143 -2.95 21.07 4.95
C LEU A 143 -3.73 22.39 4.85
N GLY A 144 -3.09 23.51 5.23
CA GLY A 144 -3.71 24.82 5.31
C GLY A 144 -4.45 25.02 6.64
N ASN A 145 -5.40 25.95 6.64
CA ASN A 145 -6.17 26.28 7.83
C ASN A 145 -7.55 25.61 7.79
N GLY A 146 -8.08 25.25 8.96
CA GLY A 146 -9.43 24.79 9.16
C GLY A 146 -10.46 25.90 9.18
N ILE A 147 -11.72 25.49 9.28
CA ILE A 147 -12.88 26.39 9.37
C ILE A 147 -12.76 27.31 10.61
N ASP A 148 -12.08 26.85 11.66
CA ASP A 148 -11.79 27.62 12.88
C ASP A 148 -10.56 28.53 12.76
N GLY A 149 -9.94 28.61 11.58
CA GLY A 149 -8.75 29.41 11.30
C GLY A 149 -7.45 28.81 11.81
N LYS A 150 -7.47 27.63 12.45
CA LYS A 150 -6.26 26.97 12.96
C LYS A 150 -5.60 26.10 11.89
N PRO A 151 -4.27 25.93 11.92
CA PRO A 151 -3.58 25.07 10.97
C PRO A 151 -4.04 23.61 11.15
N VAL A 152 -4.22 22.90 10.04
CA VAL A 152 -4.45 21.45 10.02
C VAL A 152 -3.14 20.79 9.65
N GLU A 153 -2.57 20.05 10.60
CA GLU A 153 -1.27 19.40 10.49
C GLU A 153 -1.44 17.88 10.60
N LEU A 154 -1.27 17.21 9.46
CA LEU A 154 -1.29 15.76 9.38
C LEU A 154 0.07 15.20 9.77
N VAL A 155 0.09 14.30 10.75
CA VAL A 155 1.22 13.43 11.07
C VAL A 155 0.86 12.02 10.63
N CYS A 156 1.66 11.46 9.73
CA CYS A 156 1.41 10.13 9.18
C CYS A 156 2.63 9.22 9.39
N ARG A 157 2.38 8.00 9.90
CA ARG A 157 3.37 6.91 9.83
C ARG A 157 3.36 6.31 8.44
N THR A 158 4.51 6.35 7.78
CA THR A 158 4.73 5.84 6.43
C THR A 158 5.79 4.76 6.42
N GLU A 159 5.78 3.90 5.41
CA GLU A 159 6.67 2.73 5.32
C GLU A 159 7.47 2.68 4.02
N PHE A 160 8.64 2.03 4.06
CA PHE A 160 9.38 1.60 2.88
C PHE A 160 9.95 0.19 3.11
N ASP A 161 10.07 -0.58 2.03
CA ASP A 161 10.30 -2.04 2.06
C ASP A 161 11.76 -2.43 1.83
N GLY A 162 12.60 -1.49 1.39
CA GLY A 162 14.02 -1.77 1.15
C GLY A 162 14.79 -0.58 0.60
N VAL A 163 16.05 -0.83 0.24
CA VAL A 163 16.93 0.17 -0.38
C VAL A 163 17.69 -0.42 -1.57
N ILE A 164 18.10 0.44 -2.49
CA ILE A 164 19.08 0.13 -3.55
C ILE A 164 20.20 1.18 -3.52
N MET A 165 21.39 0.76 -3.92
CA MET A 165 22.51 1.67 -4.12
C MET A 165 22.41 2.25 -5.53
N GLY A 166 22.17 3.56 -5.62
CA GLY A 166 22.19 4.33 -6.86
C GLY A 166 23.62 4.59 -7.35
N ALA A 167 23.71 5.34 -8.46
CA ALA A 167 24.99 5.84 -8.94
C ALA A 167 25.65 6.72 -7.87
N GLY A 168 26.97 6.60 -7.69
CA GLY A 168 27.71 7.41 -6.71
C GLY A 168 27.57 6.98 -5.24
N ASN A 169 27.03 5.77 -4.98
CA ASN A 169 26.75 5.23 -3.63
C ASN A 169 25.60 5.93 -2.87
N ASP A 170 24.73 6.65 -3.58
CA ASP A 170 23.53 7.22 -2.96
C ASP A 170 22.50 6.13 -2.65
N VAL A 171 22.05 6.08 -1.40
CA VAL A 171 21.02 5.13 -0.95
C VAL A 171 19.65 5.63 -1.40
N GLN A 172 18.94 4.83 -2.19
CA GLN A 172 17.57 5.09 -2.63
C GLN A 172 16.59 4.14 -1.95
N THR A 173 15.52 4.68 -1.39
CA THR A 173 14.47 3.94 -0.69
C THR A 173 13.43 3.39 -1.65
N LEU A 174 12.91 2.19 -1.34
CA LEU A 174 12.00 1.43 -2.20
C LEU A 174 10.67 1.14 -1.53
N THR A 175 9.59 1.24 -2.31
CA THR A 175 8.31 0.56 -2.02
C THR A 175 8.20 -0.67 -2.91
N ILE A 176 7.95 -1.85 -2.35
CA ILE A 176 7.92 -3.12 -3.08
C ILE A 176 6.51 -3.69 -3.04
N LYS A 177 5.89 -3.88 -4.21
CA LYS A 177 4.53 -4.44 -4.35
C LYS A 177 4.49 -5.46 -5.48
N ALA A 178 3.52 -6.36 -5.47
CA ALA A 178 3.38 -7.40 -6.49
C ALA A 178 1.95 -7.47 -7.03
N PHE A 179 1.82 -7.37 -8.36
CA PHE A 179 0.64 -7.85 -9.07
C PHE A 179 0.60 -9.37 -9.04
N ASN A 180 -0.62 -9.92 -9.03
CA ASN A 180 -0.87 -11.34 -9.07
C ASN A 180 -1.82 -11.71 -10.22
N GLU A 181 -1.36 -12.57 -11.12
CA GLU A 181 -2.19 -13.21 -12.15
C GLU A 181 -2.77 -14.52 -11.59
N TRP A 182 -4.10 -14.62 -11.61
CA TRP A 182 -4.83 -15.81 -11.18
C TRP A 182 -5.24 -16.66 -12.39
N ASP A 183 -6.41 -16.40 -12.97
CA ASP A 183 -6.88 -17.02 -14.21
C ASP A 183 -7.19 -15.93 -15.24
N SER A 184 -6.30 -15.76 -16.21
CA SER A 184 -6.40 -14.71 -17.23
C SER A 184 -7.66 -14.83 -18.09
N THR A 185 -8.22 -16.04 -18.25
CA THR A 185 -9.43 -16.29 -19.03
C THR A 185 -10.69 -15.80 -18.30
N GLN A 186 -10.66 -15.76 -16.97
CA GLN A 186 -11.76 -15.29 -16.13
C GLN A 186 -11.57 -13.82 -15.71
N ALA A 187 -10.33 -13.36 -15.57
CA ALA A 187 -10.01 -12.01 -15.10
C ALA A 187 -10.30 -10.90 -16.14
N GLY A 188 -10.71 -11.26 -17.36
CA GLY A 188 -10.70 -10.33 -18.49
C GLY A 188 -9.30 -9.79 -18.79
N GLY A 189 -8.29 -10.62 -18.53
CA GLY A 189 -6.87 -10.26 -18.59
C GLY A 189 -6.17 -10.75 -19.85
N VAL A 190 -4.88 -10.49 -19.92
CA VAL A 190 -3.97 -11.07 -20.93
C VAL A 190 -3.10 -12.13 -20.26
N ASP A 191 -2.74 -13.20 -20.95
CA ASP A 191 -1.79 -14.19 -20.42
C ASP A 191 -0.39 -13.58 -20.30
N TRP A 192 0.09 -13.44 -19.07
CA TRP A 192 1.35 -12.75 -18.81
C TRP A 192 2.56 -13.49 -19.37
N ARG A 193 2.53 -14.83 -19.41
CA ARG A 193 3.66 -15.63 -19.91
C ARG A 193 3.94 -15.38 -21.39
N THR A 194 2.90 -15.09 -22.18
CA THR A 194 3.06 -14.78 -23.59
C THR A 194 3.23 -13.28 -23.87
N LYS A 195 2.80 -12.40 -22.95
CA LYS A 195 2.69 -10.95 -23.21
C LYS A 195 3.70 -10.07 -22.47
N LEU A 196 4.28 -10.50 -21.35
CA LEU A 196 5.18 -9.63 -20.58
C LEU A 196 6.46 -9.23 -21.34
N ASP A 197 6.96 -10.08 -22.22
CA ASP A 197 8.19 -9.79 -22.99
C ASP A 197 7.92 -8.90 -24.20
N VAL A 198 6.78 -9.06 -24.86
CA VAL A 198 6.44 -8.36 -26.12
C VAL A 198 5.55 -7.13 -25.92
N GLN A 199 4.71 -7.13 -24.88
CA GLN A 199 3.62 -6.17 -24.67
C GLN A 199 3.49 -5.77 -23.20
N LYS A 200 4.62 -5.57 -22.50
CA LYS A 200 4.67 -5.17 -21.08
C LYS A 200 3.74 -3.99 -20.74
N GLY A 201 3.72 -2.96 -21.60
CA GLY A 201 2.85 -1.79 -21.40
C GLY A 201 1.36 -2.13 -21.44
N ALA A 202 0.95 -3.07 -22.29
CA ALA A 202 -0.45 -3.52 -22.35
C ALA A 202 -0.84 -4.33 -21.10
N VAL A 203 0.06 -5.19 -20.62
CA VAL A 203 -0.14 -5.92 -19.35
C VAL A 203 -0.35 -4.94 -18.20
N MET A 204 0.54 -3.96 -18.05
CA MET A 204 0.42 -2.91 -17.04
C MET A 204 -0.89 -2.12 -17.17
N ALA A 205 -1.29 -1.72 -18.38
CA ALA A 205 -2.53 -0.98 -18.59
C ALA A 205 -3.77 -1.79 -18.16
N THR A 206 -3.80 -3.09 -18.47
CA THR A 206 -4.86 -4.00 -17.99
C THR A 206 -4.88 -4.10 -16.48
N GLU A 207 -3.72 -4.22 -15.83
CA GLU A 207 -3.63 -4.29 -14.37
C GLU A 207 -4.06 -2.99 -13.69
N ILE A 208 -3.69 -1.83 -14.24
CA ILE A 208 -4.15 -0.52 -13.76
C ILE A 208 -5.68 -0.42 -13.87
N LYS A 209 -6.25 -0.86 -14.99
CA LYS A 209 -7.70 -0.84 -15.20
C LYS A 209 -8.43 -1.76 -14.22
N ASN A 210 -8.00 -3.00 -14.08
CA ASN A 210 -8.69 -4.00 -13.27
C ASN A 210 -8.44 -3.85 -11.76
N ASN A 211 -7.38 -3.14 -11.36
CA ASN A 211 -6.99 -2.96 -9.96
C ASN A 211 -6.77 -1.49 -9.59
N SER A 212 -7.55 -0.57 -10.15
CA SER A 212 -7.33 0.88 -10.05
C SER A 212 -7.22 1.38 -8.61
N ALA A 213 -8.10 0.92 -7.70
CA ALA A 213 -8.05 1.26 -6.28
C ALA A 213 -6.75 0.78 -5.61
N LYS A 214 -6.41 -0.50 -5.77
CA LYS A 214 -5.18 -1.10 -5.20
C LYS A 214 -3.92 -0.39 -5.68
N VAL A 215 -3.81 -0.14 -6.98
CA VAL A 215 -2.63 0.52 -7.57
C VAL A 215 -2.51 1.98 -7.12
N ALA A 216 -3.64 2.69 -7.02
CA ALA A 216 -3.65 4.05 -6.49
C ALA A 216 -3.20 4.08 -5.02
N LYS A 217 -3.68 3.15 -4.17
CA LYS A 217 -3.23 3.03 -2.77
C LYS A 217 -1.73 2.80 -2.68
N TRP A 218 -1.19 1.84 -3.44
CA TRP A 218 0.25 1.55 -3.47
C TRP A 218 1.09 2.76 -3.87
N THR A 219 0.63 3.49 -4.88
CA THR A 219 1.32 4.69 -5.38
C THR A 219 1.31 5.80 -4.34
N LEU A 220 0.18 6.00 -3.64
CA LEU A 220 0.09 6.97 -2.55
C LEU A 220 0.95 6.59 -1.35
N GLN A 221 1.01 5.32 -0.95
CA GLN A 221 1.92 4.89 0.12
C GLN A 221 3.36 5.27 -0.23
N ALA A 222 3.79 5.02 -1.48
CA ALA A 222 5.13 5.40 -1.96
C ALA A 222 5.35 6.92 -1.95
N LEU A 223 4.38 7.71 -2.43
CA LEU A 223 4.45 9.17 -2.45
C LEU A 223 4.45 9.78 -1.04
N LEU A 224 3.60 9.29 -0.14
CA LEU A 224 3.53 9.71 1.26
C LEU A 224 4.84 9.36 1.99
N ALA A 225 5.36 8.15 1.80
CA ALA A 225 6.66 7.75 2.33
C ALA A 225 7.83 8.54 1.72
N GLY A 226 7.63 9.12 0.54
CA GLY A 226 8.65 9.75 -0.29
C GLY A 226 9.76 8.76 -0.61
N THR A 227 9.36 7.59 -1.11
CA THR A 227 10.32 6.63 -1.66
C THR A 227 10.81 7.07 -3.02
N ASP A 228 12.05 6.73 -3.34
CA ASP A 228 12.69 7.16 -4.59
C ASP A 228 12.18 6.33 -5.77
N THR A 229 11.86 5.06 -5.53
CA THR A 229 11.45 4.12 -6.57
C THR A 229 10.46 3.10 -6.01
N MET A 230 9.50 2.68 -6.84
CA MET A 230 8.66 1.51 -6.60
C MET A 230 9.19 0.33 -7.40
N LYS A 231 9.34 -0.83 -6.75
CA LYS A 231 9.59 -2.11 -7.42
C LYS A 231 8.28 -2.88 -7.51
N ILE A 232 7.84 -3.14 -8.73
CA ILE A 232 6.60 -3.87 -8.99
C ILE A 232 6.93 -5.25 -9.55
N GLY A 233 6.45 -6.29 -8.88
CA GLY A 233 6.54 -7.68 -9.33
C GLY A 233 5.32 -8.12 -10.13
N TYR A 234 5.54 -9.04 -11.07
CA TYR A 234 4.48 -9.78 -11.76
C TYR A 234 4.59 -11.25 -11.35
N VAL A 235 3.69 -11.69 -10.47
CA VAL A 235 3.65 -13.05 -9.95
C VAL A 235 2.42 -13.77 -10.51
N SER A 236 2.57 -14.98 -11.03
CA SER A 236 1.48 -15.74 -11.64
C SER A 236 1.38 -17.12 -11.02
N ARG A 237 0.16 -17.65 -10.85
CA ARG A 237 -0.05 -19.07 -10.53
C ARG A 237 0.66 -19.95 -11.56
N ASN A 238 1.20 -21.09 -11.14
CA ASN A 238 1.77 -22.08 -12.06
C ASN A 238 0.66 -22.87 -12.79
N ASN A 239 -0.46 -23.08 -12.10
CA ASN A 239 -1.67 -23.67 -12.65
C ASN A 239 -2.85 -22.78 -12.23
N PRO A 240 -3.65 -22.22 -13.16
CA PRO A 240 -4.77 -21.34 -12.82
C PRO A 240 -5.77 -21.94 -11.82
N ARG A 241 -5.86 -23.28 -11.75
CA ARG A 241 -6.73 -24.04 -10.86
C ARG A 241 -6.12 -24.35 -9.48
N SER A 242 -4.91 -23.85 -9.18
CA SER A 242 -4.22 -24.12 -7.91
C SER A 242 -3.53 -22.88 -7.36
N THR A 243 -3.77 -22.58 -6.09
CA THR A 243 -3.16 -21.46 -5.34
C THR A 243 -1.85 -21.84 -4.63
N GLN A 244 -1.33 -23.06 -4.86
CA GLN A 244 -0.22 -23.58 -4.08
C GLN A 244 1.16 -23.14 -4.57
N ASN A 245 1.29 -22.90 -5.88
CA ASN A 245 2.59 -22.62 -6.50
C ASN A 245 2.48 -21.41 -7.42
N HIS A 246 3.41 -20.48 -7.26
CA HIS A 246 3.51 -19.27 -8.05
C HIS A 246 4.92 -19.09 -8.59
N SER A 247 5.04 -18.37 -9.72
CA SER A 247 6.31 -17.97 -10.31
C SER A 247 6.36 -16.46 -10.46
N ILE A 248 7.52 -15.87 -10.16
CA ILE A 248 7.83 -14.49 -10.50
C ILE A 248 8.20 -14.47 -11.99
N LEU A 249 7.37 -13.80 -12.80
CA LEU A 249 7.58 -13.73 -14.25
C LEU A 249 8.43 -12.53 -14.64
N ASN A 250 8.26 -11.39 -13.96
CA ASN A 250 8.98 -10.17 -14.28
C ASN A 250 9.02 -9.22 -13.07
N THR A 251 9.93 -8.25 -13.10
CA THR A 251 9.95 -7.12 -12.17
C THR A 251 10.26 -5.84 -12.93
N GLN A 252 9.76 -4.72 -12.42
CA GLN A 252 10.03 -3.40 -13.00
C GLN A 252 10.23 -2.37 -11.90
N TYR A 253 11.04 -1.37 -12.19
CA TYR A 253 11.23 -0.21 -11.34
C TYR A 253 10.51 0.98 -11.99
N VAL A 254 9.77 1.74 -11.20
CA VAL A 254 9.08 2.96 -11.64
C VAL A 254 9.26 4.04 -10.59
N LYS A 255 9.34 5.30 -10.98
CA LYS A 255 9.30 6.40 -10.00
C LYS A 255 7.86 6.64 -9.55
N PRO A 256 7.58 6.83 -8.25
CA PRO A 256 6.21 7.04 -7.77
C PRO A 256 5.48 8.19 -8.46
N THR A 257 6.16 9.30 -8.73
CA THR A 257 5.60 10.51 -9.38
C THR A 257 5.22 10.28 -10.85
N GLU A 258 6.09 9.59 -11.60
CA GLU A 258 5.82 9.20 -12.98
C GLU A 258 4.69 8.16 -13.04
N PHE A 259 4.69 7.21 -12.10
CA PHE A 259 3.66 6.19 -12.02
C PHE A 259 2.28 6.76 -11.65
N ALA A 260 2.22 7.74 -10.73
CA ALA A 260 1.00 8.47 -10.40
C ALA A 260 0.39 9.14 -11.64
N SER A 261 1.22 9.75 -12.48
CA SER A 261 0.79 10.35 -13.73
C SER A 261 0.21 9.30 -14.69
N ASN A 262 0.88 8.14 -14.83
CA ASN A 262 0.42 7.05 -15.70
C ASN A 262 -0.93 6.44 -15.27
N ILE A 263 -1.26 6.48 -13.98
CA ILE A 263 -2.54 5.96 -13.45
C ILE A 263 -3.59 7.06 -13.24
N ALA A 264 -3.35 8.26 -13.81
CA ALA A 264 -4.19 9.45 -13.66
C ALA A 264 -4.52 9.81 -12.20
N LEU A 265 -3.55 9.64 -11.29
CA LEU A 265 -3.67 9.98 -9.88
C LEU A 265 -3.17 11.42 -9.66
N ASN A 266 -4.13 12.34 -9.46
CA ASN A 266 -3.84 13.74 -9.17
C ASN A 266 -3.72 13.96 -7.65
N MET A 267 -2.56 14.41 -7.19
CA MET A 267 -2.30 14.63 -5.77
C MET A 267 -3.11 15.77 -5.16
N ASP A 268 -3.41 16.84 -5.90
CA ASP A 268 -4.24 17.94 -5.40
C ASP A 268 -5.66 17.46 -5.11
N ASN A 269 -6.20 16.58 -5.97
CA ASN A 269 -7.48 15.93 -5.72
C ASN A 269 -7.41 15.02 -4.49
N CYS A 270 -6.38 14.19 -4.37
CA CYS A 270 -6.19 13.33 -3.20
C CYS A 270 -6.14 14.14 -1.89
N TRP A 271 -5.37 15.23 -1.85
CA TRP A 271 -5.32 16.12 -0.69
C TRP A 271 -6.65 16.84 -0.46
N GLY A 272 -7.35 17.24 -1.51
CA GLY A 272 -8.68 17.86 -1.42
C GLY A 272 -9.74 16.92 -0.82
N ILE A 273 -9.76 15.65 -1.24
CA ILE A 273 -10.64 14.63 -0.67
C ILE A 273 -10.34 14.43 0.81
N LEU A 274 -9.06 14.23 1.17
CA LEU A 274 -8.67 14.08 2.57
C LEU A 274 -9.07 15.30 3.39
N ARG A 275 -8.85 16.50 2.85
CA ARG A 275 -9.19 17.74 3.54
C ARG A 275 -10.68 17.86 3.78
N CYS A 276 -11.50 17.52 2.80
CA CYS A 276 -12.97 17.49 2.89
C CYS A 276 -13.48 16.51 3.96
N VAL A 277 -12.75 15.42 4.23
CA VAL A 277 -13.10 14.45 5.28
C VAL A 277 -12.68 14.95 6.67
N ILE A 278 -11.60 15.72 6.76
CA ILE A 278 -11.09 16.28 8.02
C ILE A 278 -11.94 17.49 8.48
N ASP A 279 -12.44 18.30 7.54
CA ASP A 279 -13.34 19.43 7.80
C ASP A 279 -14.72 19.00 8.31
#